data_AF-K0Z8M6-F1
#
_entry.id   AF-K0Z8M6-F1
#
_cell.length_a   1.000
_cell.length_b   1.000
_cell.length_c   1.000
_cell.angle_alpha   90.00
_cell.angle_beta   90.00
_cell.angle_gamma   90.00
#
_symmetry.space_group_name_H-M   'P 1'
#
loop_
_entity.id
_entity.type
_entity.pdbx_description
1 polymer ?
#
loop_
_entity_poly.entity_id
_entity_poly.type
_entity_poly.pdbx_seq_one_letter_code
_entity_poly.pdbx_strand_id
1 'polypeptide(L)'
;MISMSSKKVIGIVAVVVLFSAFGILLAGEWAPSIGYVGLFRYLLIAAGFVLFAFSFVGFAILLVSIAQERKGGVRADFGATAVKLAREIARFVIACIAYVGSGFVALAVIVVFGEGDPTPARLLKLLVVLAACIGVVVLYRIYRKKHPVSFDMLGKAGVAALFVLLTMFGFAAGAFQARDAVIDLLHGPQTDLCWLVDVEEDRATGRYSGFSQDSIVMTFRTVDERDVVITVAERDSSKLSDVANAEGALRLTYFPESGVYVSAKEEPGGSRIR
;
A
#
# COMPACT_ATOMS: atom_id res chain seq x y z
N MET A 1 -35.74 -2.88 5.49
CA MET A 1 -35.31 -1.79 6.39
C MET A 1 -34.52 -2.42 7.54
N ILE A 2 -33.28 -2.00 7.76
CA ILE A 2 -32.44 -2.53 8.86
C ILE A 2 -32.88 -1.82 10.15
N SER A 3 -33.17 -2.55 11.22
CA SER A 3 -33.61 -1.93 12.48
C SER A 3 -32.52 -1.01 13.08
N MET A 4 -32.90 0.01 13.84
CA MET A 4 -31.97 0.91 14.56
C MET A 4 -31.01 0.12 15.48
N SER A 5 -31.46 -0.99 16.06
CA SER A 5 -30.61 -1.89 16.85
C SER A 5 -29.56 -2.57 15.97
N SER A 6 -29.99 -3.13 14.84
CA SER A 6 -29.11 -3.81 13.87
C SER A 6 -28.04 -2.88 13.29
N LYS A 7 -28.34 -1.59 13.06
CA LYS A 7 -27.33 -0.60 12.61
C LYS A 7 -26.26 -0.33 13.65
N LYS A 8 -26.65 -0.19 14.92
CA LYS A 8 -25.67 -0.02 16.01
C LYS A 8 -24.77 -1.25 16.12
N VAL A 9 -25.34 -2.45 16.00
CA VAL A 9 -24.60 -3.72 16.00
C VAL A 9 -23.60 -3.78 14.84
N ILE A 10 -24.03 -3.51 13.59
CA ILE A 10 -23.13 -3.51 12.43
C ILE A 10 -22.00 -2.48 12.62
N GLY A 11 -22.29 -1.30 13.18
CA GLY A 11 -21.28 -0.28 13.47
C GLY A 11 -20.24 -0.75 14.48
N ILE A 12 -20.69 -1.33 15.60
CA ILE A 12 -19.80 -1.88 16.63
C ILE A 12 -18.96 -3.02 16.04
N VAL A 13 -19.57 -3.95 15.31
CA VAL A 13 -18.87 -5.07 14.67
C VAL A 13 -17.83 -4.56 13.67
N ALA A 14 -18.17 -3.59 12.81
CA ALA A 14 -17.22 -3.03 11.84
C ALA A 14 -16.02 -2.37 12.53
N VAL A 15 -16.25 -1.62 13.63
CA VAL A 15 -15.18 -1.02 14.44
C VAL A 15 -14.31 -2.10 15.08
N VAL A 16 -14.91 -3.11 15.72
CA VAL A 16 -14.16 -4.21 16.35
C VAL A 16 -13.29 -4.93 15.31
N VAL A 17 -13.87 -5.28 14.15
CA VAL A 17 -13.14 -5.91 13.04
C VAL A 17 -12.01 -5.01 12.53
N LEU A 18 -12.21 -3.69 12.47
CA LEU A 18 -11.17 -2.74 12.06
C LEU A 18 -9.96 -2.76 13.01
N PHE A 19 -10.23 -2.70 14.32
CA PHE A 19 -9.18 -2.72 15.34
C PHE A 19 -8.49 -4.08 15.42
N SER A 20 -9.24 -5.17 15.30
CA SER A 20 -8.67 -6.52 15.21
C SER A 20 -7.79 -6.68 13.97
N ALA A 21 -8.22 -6.17 12.81
CA ALA A 21 -7.42 -6.16 11.58
C ALA A 21 -6.09 -5.43 11.79
N PHE A 22 -6.12 -4.26 12.41
CA PHE A 22 -4.91 -3.50 12.74
C PHE A 22 -4.00 -4.25 13.71
N GLY A 23 -4.56 -4.88 14.74
CA GLY A 23 -3.80 -5.72 15.68
C GLY A 23 -3.13 -6.91 14.99
N ILE A 24 -3.80 -7.55 14.04
CA ILE A 24 -3.25 -8.66 13.24
C ILE A 24 -2.13 -8.18 12.31
N LEU A 25 -2.30 -7.02 11.66
CA LEU A 25 -1.25 -6.43 10.81
C LEU A 25 0.01 -6.15 11.62
N LEU A 26 -0.12 -5.54 12.80
CA LEU A 26 1.01 -5.32 13.71
C LEU A 26 1.62 -6.64 14.19
N ALA A 27 0.79 -7.60 14.61
CA ALA A 27 1.29 -8.90 15.06
C ALA A 27 2.06 -9.63 13.95
N GLY A 28 1.60 -9.54 12.70
CA GLY A 28 2.27 -10.08 11.53
C GLY A 28 3.60 -9.38 11.25
N GLU A 29 3.64 -8.05 11.28
CA GLU A 29 4.88 -7.30 11.07
C GLU A 29 5.96 -7.66 12.10
N TRP A 30 5.54 -7.83 13.36
CA TRP A 30 6.40 -8.28 14.45
C TRP A 30 6.41 -9.80 14.63
N ALA A 31 6.04 -10.62 13.63
CA ALA A 31 6.14 -12.10 13.69
C ALA A 31 7.45 -12.61 13.06
N PRO A 32 8.04 -13.72 13.56
CA PRO A 32 9.36 -14.17 13.12
C PRO A 32 9.46 -14.32 11.61
N SER A 33 10.56 -13.90 11.00
CA SER A 33 10.70 -13.87 9.53
C SER A 33 11.35 -15.12 8.94
N ILE A 34 11.60 -16.16 9.75
CA ILE A 34 12.37 -17.35 9.36
C ILE A 34 11.49 -18.60 9.46
N GLY A 35 11.72 -19.54 8.56
CA GLY A 35 11.09 -20.86 8.50
C GLY A 35 9.62 -20.79 8.16
N TYR A 36 8.88 -21.86 8.49
CA TYR A 36 7.42 -21.89 8.29
C TYR A 36 6.68 -20.76 9.03
N VAL A 37 7.23 -20.26 10.14
CA VAL A 37 6.67 -19.10 10.87
C VAL A 37 6.81 -17.81 10.06
N GLY A 38 7.90 -17.67 9.29
CA GLY A 38 8.07 -16.61 8.30
C GLY A 38 6.96 -16.60 7.25
N LEU A 39 6.55 -17.76 6.74
CA LEU A 39 5.40 -17.85 5.84
C LEU A 39 4.09 -17.41 6.52
N PHE A 40 3.87 -17.83 7.77
CA PHE A 40 2.69 -17.43 8.53
C PHE A 40 2.63 -15.92 8.78
N ARG A 41 3.77 -15.21 8.86
CA ARG A 41 3.79 -13.73 8.90
C ARG A 41 3.07 -13.13 7.68
N TYR A 42 3.40 -13.58 6.47
CA TYR A 42 2.75 -13.08 5.24
C TYR A 42 1.24 -13.37 5.25
N LEU A 43 0.83 -14.57 5.69
CA LEU A 43 -0.57 -14.95 5.81
C LEU A 43 -1.32 -14.15 6.87
N LEU A 44 -0.69 -13.82 8.00
CA LEU A 44 -1.27 -12.95 9.03
C LEU A 44 -1.48 -11.53 8.50
N ILE A 45 -0.47 -10.96 7.84
CA ILE A 45 -0.58 -9.63 7.22
C ILE A 45 -1.70 -9.63 6.17
N ALA A 46 -1.77 -10.67 5.33
CA ALA A 46 -2.84 -10.83 4.35
C ALA A 46 -4.23 -10.91 5.00
N ALA A 47 -4.38 -11.71 6.06
CA ALA A 47 -5.63 -11.81 6.82
C ALA A 47 -6.04 -10.47 7.43
N GLY A 48 -5.07 -9.70 7.93
CA GLY A 48 -5.28 -8.34 8.41
C GLY A 48 -5.87 -7.43 7.34
N PHE A 49 -5.31 -7.41 6.13
CA PHE A 49 -5.84 -6.62 5.00
C PHE A 49 -7.24 -7.06 4.56
N VAL A 50 -7.52 -8.36 4.57
CA VAL A 50 -8.85 -8.90 4.24
C VAL A 50 -9.89 -8.49 5.29
N LEU A 51 -9.57 -8.59 6.58
CA LEU A 51 -10.45 -8.12 7.66
C LEU A 51 -10.69 -6.61 7.59
N PHE A 52 -9.67 -5.85 7.22
CA PHE A 52 -9.77 -4.42 6.97
C PHE A 52 -10.78 -4.11 5.86
N ALA A 53 -10.74 -4.87 4.76
CA ALA A 53 -11.72 -4.77 3.68
C ALA A 53 -13.15 -5.08 4.15
N PHE A 54 -13.35 -6.15 4.93
CA PHE A 54 -14.66 -6.49 5.51
C PHE A 54 -15.22 -5.40 6.42
N SER A 55 -14.37 -4.73 7.20
CA SER A 55 -14.77 -3.59 8.03
C SER A 55 -15.34 -2.45 7.18
N PHE A 56 -14.69 -2.12 6.06
CA PHE A 56 -15.16 -1.08 5.13
C PHE A 56 -16.46 -1.42 4.43
N VAL A 57 -16.70 -2.69 4.10
CA VAL A 57 -18.00 -3.16 3.63
C VAL A 57 -19.08 -2.90 4.69
N GLY A 58 -18.79 -3.19 5.96
CA GLY A 58 -19.69 -2.88 7.08
C GLY A 58 -20.03 -1.39 7.18
N PHE A 59 -19.03 -0.51 7.09
CA PHE A 59 -19.23 0.94 7.07
C PHE A 59 -20.01 1.43 5.84
N ALA A 60 -19.73 0.87 4.65
CA ALA A 60 -20.47 1.20 3.44
C ALA A 60 -21.95 0.83 3.56
N ILE A 61 -22.27 -0.37 4.06
CA ILE A 61 -23.65 -0.83 4.31
C ILE A 61 -24.37 0.11 5.28
N LEU A 62 -23.71 0.52 6.36
CA LEU A 62 -24.28 1.48 7.33
C LEU A 62 -24.61 2.81 6.67
N LEU A 63 -23.67 3.38 5.92
CA LEU A 63 -23.86 4.67 5.26
C LEU A 63 -24.99 4.63 4.23
N VAL A 64 -25.06 3.56 3.43
CA VAL A 64 -26.16 3.35 2.49
C VAL A 64 -27.49 3.23 3.25
N SER A 65 -27.53 2.47 4.35
CA SER A 65 -28.75 2.30 5.13
C SER A 65 -29.24 3.60 5.79
N ILE A 66 -28.32 4.46 6.26
CA ILE A 66 -28.63 5.78 6.82
C ILE A 66 -29.11 6.73 5.72
N ALA A 67 -28.48 6.68 4.55
CA ALA A 67 -28.87 7.49 3.40
C ALA A 67 -30.25 7.12 2.85
N GLN A 68 -30.61 5.83 2.87
CA GLN A 68 -31.93 5.34 2.45
C GLN A 68 -33.04 5.75 3.41
N GLU A 69 -32.81 5.72 4.74
CA GLU A 69 -33.82 6.13 5.73
C GLU A 69 -34.11 7.63 5.71
N ARG A 70 -33.09 8.48 5.51
CA ARG A 70 -33.30 9.92 5.37
C ARG A 70 -34.15 10.30 4.15
N LYS A 71 -34.24 9.43 3.15
CA LYS A 71 -35.04 9.65 1.94
C LYS A 71 -36.48 9.17 2.04
N GLY A 72 -36.92 8.67 3.21
CA GLY A 72 -38.32 8.41 3.52
C GLY A 72 -39.10 7.72 2.40
N GLY A 73 -38.65 6.56 1.94
CA GLY A 73 -39.39 5.72 0.99
C GLY A 73 -39.69 6.33 -0.39
N VAL A 74 -39.15 7.50 -0.73
CA VAL A 74 -39.32 8.04 -2.09
C VAL A 74 -38.40 7.24 -3.00
N ARG A 75 -38.97 6.51 -3.97
CA ARG A 75 -38.25 6.00 -5.15
C ARG A 75 -37.53 7.19 -5.77
N ALA A 76 -36.26 7.36 -5.42
CA ALA A 76 -35.42 8.38 -6.00
C ALA A 76 -35.30 8.04 -7.48
N ASP A 77 -35.75 8.93 -8.35
CA ASP A 77 -35.56 8.80 -9.78
C ASP A 77 -34.05 8.64 -10.03
N PHE A 78 -33.64 7.41 -10.35
CA PHE A 78 -32.24 7.03 -10.46
C PHE A 78 -31.55 7.91 -11.51
N GLY A 79 -32.27 8.24 -12.59
CA GLY A 79 -31.80 9.15 -13.64
C GLY A 79 -31.53 10.58 -13.14
N ALA A 80 -32.47 11.20 -12.42
CA ALA A 80 -32.28 12.55 -11.90
C ALA A 80 -31.18 12.62 -10.83
N THR A 81 -31.01 11.55 -10.05
CA THR A 81 -29.96 11.41 -9.04
C THR A 81 -28.59 11.21 -9.69
N ALA A 82 -28.49 10.38 -10.73
CA ALA A 82 -27.28 10.13 -11.49
C ALA A 82 -26.79 11.38 -12.23
N VAL A 83 -27.71 12.16 -12.84
CA VAL A 83 -27.36 13.42 -13.51
C VAL A 83 -26.83 14.47 -12.52
N LYS A 84 -27.42 14.56 -11.31
CA LYS A 84 -26.90 15.43 -10.25
C LYS A 84 -25.52 14.98 -9.77
N LEU A 85 -25.32 13.67 -9.58
CA LEU A 85 -24.03 13.09 -9.22
C LEU A 85 -22.96 13.34 -10.28
N ALA A 86 -23.26 13.08 -11.57
CA ALA A 86 -22.36 13.33 -12.68
C ALA A 86 -21.96 14.82 -12.77
N ARG A 87 -22.91 15.73 -12.50
CA ARG A 87 -22.64 17.16 -12.45
C ARG A 87 -21.75 17.55 -11.27
N GLU A 88 -21.93 16.94 -10.10
CA GLU A 88 -21.05 17.16 -8.95
C GLU A 88 -19.65 16.57 -9.18
N ILE A 89 -19.55 15.38 -9.79
CA ILE A 89 -18.28 14.76 -10.21
C ILE A 89 -17.55 15.65 -11.21
N ALA A 90 -18.21 16.11 -12.26
CA ALA A 90 -17.59 17.00 -13.24
C ALA A 90 -17.06 18.29 -12.59
N ARG A 91 -17.82 18.87 -11.66
CA ARG A 91 -17.40 20.07 -10.90
C ARG A 91 -16.22 19.77 -9.96
N PHE A 92 -16.14 18.57 -9.40
CA PHE A 92 -15.02 18.12 -8.58
C PHE A 92 -13.77 17.87 -9.42
N VAL A 93 -13.90 17.20 -10.57
CA VAL A 93 -12.79 17.00 -11.52
C VAL A 93 -12.21 18.33 -11.97
N ILE A 94 -13.06 19.31 -12.30
CA ILE A 94 -12.60 20.68 -12.64
C ILE A 94 -11.85 21.32 -11.46
N ALA A 95 -12.30 21.10 -10.21
CA ALA A 95 -11.58 21.57 -9.03
C ALA A 95 -10.21 20.89 -8.89
N CYS A 96 -10.14 19.58 -9.07
CA CYS A 96 -8.88 18.83 -9.06
C CYS A 96 -7.92 19.33 -10.13
N ILE A 97 -8.38 19.51 -11.38
CA ILE A 97 -7.54 20.05 -12.45
C ILE A 97 -7.04 21.46 -12.11
N ALA A 98 -7.92 22.32 -11.59
CA ALA A 98 -7.58 23.70 -11.28
C ALA A 98 -6.64 23.87 -10.08
N TYR A 99 -6.64 22.96 -9.10
CA TYR A 99 -5.76 23.03 -7.92
C TYR A 99 -4.60 22.05 -7.96
N VAL A 100 -4.90 20.76 -8.17
CA VAL A 100 -3.91 19.68 -8.21
C VAL A 100 -3.14 19.74 -9.52
N GLY A 101 -3.84 19.91 -10.65
CA GLY A 101 -3.21 20.04 -11.97
C GLY A 101 -2.28 21.25 -12.06
N SER A 102 -2.70 22.43 -11.59
CA SER A 102 -1.82 23.61 -11.52
C SER A 102 -0.61 23.40 -10.61
N GLY A 103 -0.79 22.65 -9.51
CA GLY A 103 0.31 22.30 -8.60
C GLY A 103 1.34 21.39 -9.26
N PHE A 104 0.89 20.34 -9.96
CA PHE A 104 1.77 19.44 -10.70
C PHE A 104 2.52 20.15 -11.82
N VAL A 105 1.85 21.01 -12.59
CA VAL A 105 2.50 21.79 -13.65
C VAL A 105 3.54 22.75 -13.08
N ALA A 106 3.23 23.45 -11.98
CA ALA A 106 4.19 24.32 -11.30
C ALA A 106 5.41 23.52 -10.82
N LEU A 107 5.20 22.35 -10.21
CA LEU A 107 6.28 21.49 -9.71
C LEU A 107 7.14 20.94 -10.86
N ALA A 108 6.52 20.45 -11.94
CA ALA A 108 7.22 19.94 -13.12
C ALA A 108 8.09 21.03 -13.78
N VAL A 109 7.60 22.26 -13.85
CA VAL A 109 8.36 23.39 -14.40
C VAL A 109 9.52 23.78 -13.48
N ILE A 110 9.35 23.72 -12.16
CA ILE A 110 10.46 23.95 -11.23
C ILE A 110 11.56 22.89 -11.41
N VAL A 111 11.18 21.61 -11.56
CA VAL A 111 12.12 20.51 -11.78
C VAL A 111 12.86 20.67 -13.12
N VAL A 112 12.13 20.85 -14.23
CA VAL A 112 12.71 20.95 -15.58
C VAL A 112 13.62 22.16 -15.75
N PHE A 113 13.31 23.28 -15.09
CA PHE A 113 14.12 24.50 -15.18
C PHE A 113 15.18 24.60 -14.07
N GLY A 114 15.20 23.68 -13.11
CA GLY A 114 16.20 23.59 -12.04
C GLY A 114 17.51 22.89 -12.44
N GLU A 115 17.49 22.10 -13.52
CA GLU A 115 18.64 21.28 -13.97
C GLU A 115 19.62 22.01 -14.92
N GLY A 116 19.45 23.30 -15.20
CA GLY A 116 20.31 24.01 -16.17
C GLY A 116 20.68 25.44 -15.76
N ASP A 117 21.72 25.97 -16.40
CA ASP A 117 22.25 27.31 -16.07
C ASP A 117 21.17 28.41 -16.12
N PRO A 118 21.11 29.28 -15.09
CA PRO A 118 20.08 30.29 -14.96
C PRO A 118 20.30 31.41 -15.98
N THR A 119 19.66 31.27 -17.15
CA THR A 119 19.59 32.33 -18.15
C THR A 119 18.36 33.22 -17.92
N PRO A 120 18.45 34.54 -18.16
CA PRO A 120 17.34 35.47 -17.91
C PRO A 120 16.07 35.14 -18.72
N ALA A 121 16.23 34.59 -19.93
CA ALA A 121 15.11 34.12 -20.74
C ALA A 121 14.41 32.88 -20.14
N ARG A 122 15.14 32.00 -19.45
CA ARG A 122 14.57 30.82 -18.77
C ARG A 122 13.84 31.23 -17.50
N LEU A 123 14.42 32.13 -16.71
CA LEU A 123 13.77 32.68 -15.51
C LEU A 123 12.46 33.40 -15.84
N LEU A 124 12.43 34.15 -16.94
CA LEU A 124 11.21 34.84 -17.38
C LEU A 124 10.12 33.83 -17.79
N LYS A 125 10.46 32.77 -18.52
CA LYS A 125 9.52 31.68 -18.87
C LYS A 125 8.97 30.98 -17.63
N LEU A 126 9.83 30.68 -16.65
CA LEU A 126 9.43 30.06 -15.38
C LEU A 126 8.45 30.96 -14.60
N LEU A 127 8.75 32.25 -14.48
CA LEU A 127 7.87 33.21 -13.81
C LEU A 127 6.51 33.33 -14.51
N VAL A 128 6.48 33.35 -15.85
CA VAL A 128 5.23 33.42 -16.62
C VAL A 128 4.37 32.17 -16.37
N VAL A 129 4.96 30.98 -16.37
CA VAL A 129 4.21 29.73 -16.15
C VAL A 129 3.73 29.61 -14.71
N LEU A 130 4.54 30.00 -13.73
CA LEU A 130 4.12 30.06 -12.32
C LEU A 130 3.00 31.08 -12.11
N ALA A 131 3.11 32.27 -12.68
CA ALA A 131 2.08 33.29 -12.64
C ALA A 131 0.77 32.82 -13.30
N ALA A 132 0.86 32.07 -14.40
CA ALA A 132 -0.30 31.44 -15.04
C ALA A 132 -0.95 30.38 -14.13
N CYS A 133 -0.17 29.51 -13.48
CA CYS A 133 -0.68 28.49 -12.55
C CYS A 133 -1.38 29.13 -11.34
N ILE A 134 -0.77 30.15 -10.75
CA ILE A 134 -1.37 30.93 -9.65
C ILE A 134 -2.64 31.64 -10.15
N GLY A 135 -2.59 32.22 -11.35
CA GLY A 135 -3.72 32.84 -12.02
C GLY A 135 -4.91 31.89 -12.14
N VAL A 136 -4.71 30.68 -12.65
CA VAL A 136 -5.74 29.63 -12.75
C VAL A 136 -6.37 29.34 -11.38
N VAL A 137 -5.57 29.18 -10.33
CA VAL A 137 -6.04 28.94 -8.96
C VAL A 137 -6.87 30.11 -8.43
N VAL A 138 -6.40 31.34 -8.62
CA VAL A 138 -7.06 32.57 -8.14
C VAL A 138 -8.36 32.82 -8.89
N LEU A 139 -8.35 32.73 -10.21
CA LEU A 139 -9.54 32.83 -11.06
C LEU A 139 -10.56 31.76 -10.70
N TYR A 140 -10.12 30.50 -10.49
CA TYR A 140 -11.00 29.43 -10.05
C TYR A 140 -11.58 29.70 -8.66
N ARG A 141 -10.79 30.24 -7.72
CA ARG A 141 -11.27 30.64 -6.39
C ARG A 141 -12.30 31.77 -6.45
N ILE A 142 -12.09 32.77 -7.31
CA ILE A 142 -13.04 33.87 -7.54
C ILE A 142 -14.33 33.34 -8.18
N TYR A 143 -14.21 32.48 -9.18
CA TYR A 143 -15.34 31.80 -9.81
C TYR A 143 -16.15 31.00 -8.79
N ARG A 144 -15.49 30.24 -7.90
CA ARG A 144 -16.13 29.47 -6.82
C ARG A 144 -16.79 30.35 -5.76
N LYS A 145 -16.27 31.55 -5.48
CA LYS A 145 -16.95 32.52 -4.60
C LYS A 145 -18.25 33.05 -5.23
N LYS A 146 -18.27 33.26 -6.56
CA LYS A 146 -19.47 33.72 -7.29
C LYS A 146 -20.48 32.60 -7.56
N HIS A 147 -20.00 31.36 -7.69
CA HIS A 147 -20.82 30.18 -7.93
C HIS A 147 -20.52 29.11 -6.87
N PRO A 148 -21.05 29.27 -5.64
CA PRO A 148 -20.89 28.28 -4.59
C PRO A 148 -21.58 26.98 -5.00
N VAL A 149 -20.84 25.88 -4.94
CA VAL A 149 -21.36 24.54 -5.22
C VAL A 149 -21.40 23.76 -3.92
N SER A 150 -22.60 23.31 -3.53
CA SER A 150 -22.76 22.29 -2.49
C SER A 150 -22.44 20.91 -3.07
N PHE A 151 -21.63 20.14 -2.35
CA PHE A 151 -21.28 18.75 -2.69
C PHE A 151 -22.08 17.78 -1.82
N ASP A 152 -23.41 17.92 -1.84
CA ASP A 152 -24.27 17.21 -0.90
C ASP A 152 -24.46 15.73 -1.27
N MET A 153 -24.34 15.40 -2.56
CA MET A 153 -24.32 14.01 -3.06
C MET A 153 -22.91 13.46 -3.09
N LEU A 154 -21.92 14.21 -3.59
CA LEU A 154 -20.52 13.78 -3.66
C LEU A 154 -19.90 13.60 -2.27
N GLY A 155 -20.33 14.36 -1.26
CA GLY A 155 -19.90 14.12 0.12
C GLY A 155 -20.38 12.77 0.68
N LYS A 156 -21.56 12.29 0.28
CA LYS A 156 -22.13 11.02 0.76
C LYS A 156 -21.74 9.84 -0.14
N ALA A 157 -21.84 10.02 -1.45
CA ALA A 157 -21.43 9.05 -2.47
C ALA A 157 -19.91 8.90 -2.55
N GLY A 158 -19.15 9.98 -2.31
CA GLY A 158 -17.70 9.95 -2.28
C GLY A 158 -17.16 9.20 -1.06
N VAL A 159 -17.81 9.30 0.11
CA VAL A 159 -17.45 8.48 1.27
C VAL A 159 -17.77 7.00 1.01
N ALA A 160 -18.93 6.69 0.41
CA ALA A 160 -19.25 5.31 0.02
C ALA A 160 -18.26 4.76 -1.02
N ALA A 161 -17.93 5.55 -2.05
CA ALA A 161 -16.94 5.19 -3.06
C ALA A 161 -15.54 5.01 -2.45
N LEU A 162 -15.16 5.84 -1.48
CA LEU A 162 -13.91 5.68 -0.73
C LEU A 162 -13.88 4.34 -0.01
N PHE A 163 -14.95 3.95 0.69
CA PHE A 163 -15.01 2.64 1.34
C PHE A 163 -14.94 1.48 0.35
N VAL A 164 -15.56 1.60 -0.82
CA VAL A 164 -15.43 0.59 -1.89
C VAL A 164 -13.99 0.51 -2.40
N LEU A 165 -13.34 1.65 -2.67
CA LEU A 165 -11.95 1.68 -3.10
C LEU A 165 -11.00 1.09 -2.05
N LEU A 166 -11.20 1.43 -0.78
CA LEU A 166 -10.42 0.88 0.33
C LEU A 166 -10.67 -0.62 0.52
N THR A 167 -11.89 -1.10 0.25
CA THR A 167 -12.20 -2.54 0.22
C THR A 167 -11.42 -3.25 -0.88
N MET A 168 -11.47 -2.70 -2.11
CA MET A 168 -10.72 -3.24 -3.25
C MET A 168 -9.22 -3.25 -2.98
N PHE A 169 -8.69 -2.17 -2.39
CA PHE A 169 -7.30 -2.08 -1.98
C PHE A 169 -6.93 -3.14 -0.94
N GLY A 170 -7.74 -3.30 0.12
CA GLY A 170 -7.49 -4.32 1.15
C GLY A 170 -7.50 -5.75 0.58
N PHE A 171 -8.44 -6.07 -0.31
CA PHE A 171 -8.43 -7.38 -0.98
C PHE A 171 -7.22 -7.56 -1.89
N ALA A 172 -6.87 -6.56 -2.70
CA ALA A 172 -5.71 -6.64 -3.59
C ALA A 172 -4.41 -6.80 -2.80
N ALA A 173 -4.18 -5.95 -1.79
CA ALA A 173 -3.01 -6.01 -0.93
C ALA A 173 -2.92 -7.36 -0.20
N GLY A 174 -4.04 -7.85 0.36
CA GLY A 174 -4.08 -9.16 1.00
C GLY A 174 -3.80 -10.32 0.04
N ALA A 175 -4.34 -10.27 -1.18
CA ALA A 175 -4.09 -11.28 -2.20
C ALA A 175 -2.63 -11.29 -2.66
N PHE A 176 -2.04 -10.11 -2.90
CA PHE A 176 -0.62 -10.01 -3.25
C PHE A 176 0.28 -10.54 -2.12
N GLN A 177 0.01 -10.17 -0.87
CA GLN A 177 0.78 -10.63 0.28
C GLN A 177 0.69 -12.15 0.49
N ALA A 178 -0.48 -12.75 0.27
CA ALA A 178 -0.70 -14.17 0.48
C ALA A 178 -0.21 -15.06 -0.67
N ARG A 179 -0.16 -14.53 -1.90
CA ARG A 179 0.09 -15.34 -3.10
C ARG A 179 1.35 -16.19 -2.97
N ASP A 180 2.47 -15.54 -2.72
CA ASP A 180 3.79 -16.18 -2.75
C ASP A 180 3.93 -17.14 -1.57
N ALA A 181 3.46 -16.74 -0.39
CA ALA A 181 3.44 -17.60 0.79
C ALA A 181 2.54 -18.84 0.64
N VAL A 182 1.41 -18.74 -0.07
CA VAL A 182 0.53 -19.89 -0.35
C VAL A 182 1.19 -20.83 -1.36
N ILE A 183 1.82 -20.31 -2.40
CA ILE A 183 2.54 -21.13 -3.38
C ILE A 183 3.65 -21.92 -2.68
N ASP A 184 4.41 -21.27 -1.81
CA ASP A 184 5.48 -21.89 -1.04
C ASP A 184 4.98 -22.89 0.00
N LEU A 185 3.81 -22.65 0.59
CA LEU A 185 3.19 -23.63 1.49
C LEU A 185 2.75 -24.90 0.75
N LEU A 186 2.36 -24.78 -0.53
CA LEU A 186 1.94 -25.92 -1.36
C LEU A 186 3.12 -26.73 -1.89
N HIS A 187 4.20 -26.07 -2.31
CA HIS A 187 5.36 -26.73 -2.92
C HIS A 187 6.44 -27.11 -1.90
N GLY A 188 6.44 -26.46 -0.73
CA GLY A 188 7.45 -26.66 0.30
C GLY A 188 8.78 -25.94 -0.01
N PRO A 189 9.74 -26.02 0.91
CA PRO A 189 11.03 -25.36 0.76
C PRO A 189 11.91 -26.08 -0.25
N GLN A 190 12.70 -25.31 -1.00
CA GLN A 190 13.71 -25.81 -1.94
C GLN A 190 15.10 -25.72 -1.32
N THR A 191 16.05 -26.51 -1.82
CA THR A 191 17.44 -26.47 -1.35
C THR A 191 18.38 -26.44 -2.54
N ASP A 192 19.08 -25.32 -2.70
CA ASP A 192 20.00 -25.08 -3.80
C ASP A 192 21.41 -24.83 -3.27
N LEU A 193 22.40 -25.09 -4.12
CA LEU A 193 23.78 -24.67 -3.85
C LEU A 193 23.93 -23.22 -4.30
N CYS A 194 24.32 -22.36 -3.38
CA CYS A 194 24.44 -20.93 -3.63
C CYS A 194 25.72 -20.35 -3.01
N TRP A 195 26.12 -19.19 -3.50
CA TRP A 195 27.10 -18.33 -2.87
C TRP A 195 26.48 -16.99 -2.54
N LEU A 196 26.84 -16.43 -1.40
CA LEU A 196 26.40 -15.11 -0.98
C LEU A 196 27.10 -14.06 -1.85
N VAL A 197 26.32 -13.21 -2.51
CA VAL A 197 26.82 -12.16 -3.40
C VAL A 197 26.80 -10.82 -2.69
N ASP A 198 25.71 -10.51 -2.00
CA ASP A 198 25.51 -9.21 -1.38
C ASP A 198 24.68 -9.31 -0.10
N VAL A 199 24.92 -8.37 0.81
CA VAL A 199 24.19 -8.21 2.07
C VAL A 199 23.92 -6.73 2.28
N GLU A 200 22.65 -6.37 2.28
CA GLU A 200 22.18 -5.01 2.52
C GLU A 200 21.37 -4.95 3.82
N GLU A 201 21.67 -3.97 4.66
CA GLU A 201 20.89 -3.66 5.85
C GLU A 201 19.84 -2.60 5.50
N ASP A 202 18.59 -3.01 5.40
CA ASP A 202 17.45 -2.10 5.20
C ASP A 202 16.92 -1.65 6.56
N ARG A 203 17.30 -0.42 6.95
CA ARG A 203 16.87 0.21 8.19
C ARG A 203 15.66 1.10 7.94
N ALA A 204 14.62 0.93 8.75
CA ALA A 204 13.43 1.74 8.69
C ALA A 204 13.77 3.20 9.05
N THR A 205 13.72 4.10 8.07
CA THR A 205 14.01 5.53 8.27
C THR A 205 12.76 6.41 8.31
N GLY A 206 12.85 7.55 9.00
CA GLY A 206 11.82 8.58 9.02
C GLY A 206 10.74 8.41 10.09
N ARG A 207 9.62 9.13 9.92
CA ARG A 207 8.59 9.33 10.96
C ARG A 207 7.80 8.06 11.32
N TYR A 208 7.87 7.03 10.48
CA TYR A 208 7.12 5.78 10.64
C TYR A 208 8.02 4.57 10.92
N SER A 209 9.30 4.80 11.26
CA SER A 209 10.24 3.71 11.58
C SER A 209 9.74 2.80 12.70
N GLY A 210 8.96 3.32 13.65
CA GLY A 210 8.37 2.51 14.73
C GLY A 210 7.30 1.50 14.30
N PHE A 211 6.89 1.49 13.02
CA PHE A 211 5.88 0.56 12.48
C PHE A 211 6.44 -0.49 11.52
N SER A 212 7.73 -0.42 11.20
CA SER A 212 8.40 -1.37 10.31
C SER A 212 9.58 -1.96 11.07
N GLN A 213 9.82 -3.25 10.89
CA GLN A 213 11.02 -3.85 11.46
C GLN A 213 12.23 -3.61 10.53
N ASP A 214 13.40 -3.39 11.12
CA ASP A 214 14.66 -3.41 10.37
C ASP A 214 14.92 -4.81 9.80
N SER A 215 15.46 -4.88 8.60
CA SER A 215 15.66 -6.13 7.87
C SER A 215 17.02 -6.20 7.20
N ILE A 216 17.51 -7.42 7.06
CA ILE A 216 18.74 -7.78 6.38
C ILE A 216 18.30 -8.48 5.08
N VAL A 217 18.66 -7.88 3.96
CA VAL A 217 18.41 -8.42 2.62
C VAL A 217 19.69 -9.08 2.14
N MET A 218 19.64 -10.39 1.91
CA MET A 218 20.76 -11.17 1.42
C MET A 218 20.47 -11.63 0.00
N THR A 219 21.39 -11.37 -0.92
CA THR A 219 21.32 -11.86 -2.29
C THR A 219 22.28 -13.02 -2.46
N PHE A 220 21.73 -14.19 -2.77
CA PHE A 220 22.47 -15.40 -3.09
C PHE A 220 22.42 -15.64 -4.59
N ARG A 221 23.48 -16.21 -5.16
CA ARG A 221 23.47 -16.65 -6.55
C ARG A 221 23.63 -18.16 -6.62
N THR A 222 22.72 -18.78 -7.37
CA THR A 222 22.70 -20.22 -7.61
C THR A 222 23.71 -20.61 -8.69
N VAL A 223 24.00 -21.92 -8.80
CA VAL A 223 24.82 -22.50 -9.88
C VAL A 223 24.30 -22.14 -11.27
N ASP A 224 22.98 -21.98 -11.42
CA ASP A 224 22.31 -21.62 -12.68
C ASP A 224 22.32 -20.10 -12.95
N GLU A 225 23.14 -19.32 -12.24
CA GLU A 225 23.22 -17.85 -12.30
C GLU A 225 21.92 -17.11 -11.97
N ARG A 226 20.97 -17.78 -11.29
CA ARG A 226 19.77 -17.12 -10.77
C ARG A 226 20.05 -16.48 -9.42
N ASP A 227 19.62 -15.22 -9.27
CA ASP A 227 19.69 -14.50 -8.02
C ASP A 227 18.47 -14.84 -7.14
N VAL A 228 18.74 -15.20 -5.89
CA VAL A 228 17.78 -15.56 -4.85
C VAL A 228 17.89 -14.50 -3.76
N VAL A 229 16.82 -13.73 -3.58
CA VAL A 229 16.76 -12.68 -2.57
C VAL A 229 16.04 -13.21 -1.34
N ILE A 230 16.70 -13.09 -0.19
CA ILE A 230 16.17 -13.52 1.10
C ILE A 230 16.13 -12.31 2.03
N THR A 231 14.97 -12.07 2.64
CA THR A 231 14.79 -11.00 3.61
C THR A 231 14.59 -11.57 5.00
N VAL A 232 15.40 -11.14 5.96
CA VAL A 232 15.34 -11.58 7.35
C VAL A 232 15.26 -10.38 8.27
N ALA A 233 14.33 -10.37 9.21
CA ALA A 233 14.22 -9.31 10.18
C ALA A 233 15.46 -9.29 11.11
N GLU A 234 15.98 -8.12 11.44
CA GLU A 234 17.25 -7.97 12.16
C GLU A 234 17.27 -8.72 13.51
N ARG A 235 16.12 -8.78 14.21
CA ARG A 235 16.02 -9.55 15.48
C ARG A 235 16.29 -11.05 15.32
N ASP A 236 16.03 -11.58 14.13
CA ASP A 236 16.18 -12.99 13.79
C ASP A 236 17.59 -13.27 13.21
N SER A 237 18.46 -12.24 13.13
CA SER A 237 19.85 -12.33 12.63
C SER A 237 20.71 -13.36 13.35
N SER A 238 20.47 -13.61 14.65
CA SER A 238 21.19 -14.64 15.41
C SER A 238 21.05 -16.05 14.82
N LYS A 239 19.97 -16.31 14.05
CA LYS A 239 19.74 -17.58 13.34
C LYS A 239 20.43 -17.65 11.97
N LEU A 240 21.12 -16.58 11.56
CA LEU A 240 21.95 -16.53 10.36
C LEU A 240 23.42 -16.88 10.64
N SER A 241 23.75 -17.37 11.83
CA SER A 241 25.11 -17.81 12.19
C SER A 241 25.69 -18.79 11.16
N ASP A 242 24.84 -19.65 10.60
CA ASP A 242 25.25 -20.67 9.63
C ASP A 242 25.65 -20.06 8.28
N VAL A 243 25.07 -18.91 7.92
CA VAL A 243 25.44 -18.14 6.73
C VAL A 243 26.68 -17.29 7.01
N ALA A 244 26.75 -16.66 8.17
CA ALA A 244 27.88 -15.82 8.57
C ALA A 244 29.20 -16.61 8.74
N ASN A 245 29.11 -17.88 9.12
CA ASN A 245 30.26 -18.76 9.31
C ASN A 245 30.68 -19.49 8.03
N ALA A 246 29.87 -19.44 6.95
CA ALA A 246 30.20 -20.11 5.70
C ALA A 246 31.21 -19.27 4.89
N GLU A 247 32.42 -19.79 4.68
CA GLU A 247 33.47 -19.10 3.91
C GLU A 247 33.41 -19.39 2.39
N GLY A 248 32.30 -19.96 1.90
CA GLY A 248 32.18 -20.41 0.52
C GLY A 248 30.76 -20.81 0.09
N ALA A 249 30.66 -21.78 -0.82
CA ALA A 249 29.39 -22.29 -1.29
C ALA A 249 28.61 -22.97 -0.15
N LEU A 250 27.33 -22.66 -0.05
CA LEU A 250 26.43 -23.17 0.98
C LEU A 250 25.17 -23.75 0.35
N ARG A 251 24.66 -24.81 0.96
CA ARG A 251 23.35 -25.36 0.64
C ARG A 251 22.29 -24.55 1.39
N LEU A 252 21.60 -23.71 0.64
CA LEU A 252 20.57 -22.82 1.14
C LEU A 252 19.21 -23.49 1.01
N THR A 253 18.53 -23.71 2.13
CA THR A 253 17.13 -24.12 2.17
C THR A 253 16.26 -22.89 2.39
N TYR A 254 15.37 -22.60 1.45
CA TYR A 254 14.53 -21.40 1.44
C TYR A 254 13.20 -21.64 0.73
N PHE A 255 12.27 -20.70 0.90
CA PHE A 255 11.02 -20.67 0.16
C PHE A 255 11.16 -19.73 -1.05
N PRO A 256 11.04 -20.24 -2.29
CA PRO A 256 11.48 -19.52 -3.49
C PRO A 256 10.63 -18.31 -3.85
N GLU A 257 9.31 -18.34 -3.66
CA GLU A 257 8.45 -17.24 -4.07
C GLU A 257 8.43 -16.13 -3.00
N SER A 258 8.43 -16.49 -1.73
CA SER A 258 8.34 -15.57 -0.58
C SER A 258 9.69 -15.08 -0.07
N GLY A 259 10.80 -15.70 -0.50
CA GLY A 259 12.16 -15.32 -0.07
C GLY A 259 12.43 -15.61 1.41
N VAL A 260 11.68 -16.53 2.03
CA VAL A 260 11.82 -16.85 3.46
C VAL A 260 12.95 -17.85 3.68
N TYR A 261 13.92 -17.47 4.49
CA TYR A 261 15.04 -18.33 4.93
C TYR A 261 14.54 -19.49 5.79
N VAL A 262 15.08 -20.70 5.61
CA VAL A 262 14.80 -21.86 6.49
C VAL A 262 16.07 -22.33 7.21
N SER A 263 17.12 -22.64 6.45
CA SER A 263 18.42 -23.07 6.99
C SER A 263 19.52 -22.97 5.94
N ALA A 264 20.76 -22.81 6.38
CA ALA A 264 21.94 -22.95 5.54
C ALA A 264 22.85 -24.04 6.11
N LYS A 265 23.52 -24.79 5.23
CA LYS A 265 24.59 -25.72 5.60
C LYS A 265 25.78 -25.48 4.70
N GLU A 266 26.95 -25.33 5.28
CA GLU A 266 28.19 -25.27 4.52
C GLU A 266 28.39 -26.57 3.73
N GLU A 267 28.87 -26.47 2.50
CA GLU A 267 29.18 -27.66 1.71
C GLU A 267 30.56 -28.22 2.11
N PRO A 268 30.63 -29.46 2.65
CA PRO A 268 31.89 -30.05 3.07
C PRO A 268 32.77 -30.35 1.84
N GLY A 269 33.74 -29.48 1.57
CA GLY A 269 34.75 -29.67 0.50
C GLY A 269 35.02 -28.47 -0.40
N GLY A 270 34.36 -27.32 -0.19
CA GLY A 270 34.51 -26.12 -1.02
C GLY A 270 35.82 -25.35 -0.79
N SER A 271 36.98 -25.92 -1.16
CA SER A 271 38.21 -25.13 -1.29
C SER A 271 38.14 -24.24 -2.53
N ARG A 272 38.43 -22.94 -2.36
CA ARG A 272 38.54 -21.91 -3.43
C ARG A 272 38.98 -22.46 -4.79
N ILE A 273 38.15 -22.29 -5.81
CA ILE A 273 38.69 -22.02 -7.15
C ILE A 273 38.75 -20.50 -7.27
N ARG A 274 39.99 -20.00 -7.30
CA ARG A 274 40.38 -18.60 -7.41
C ARG A 274 40.11 -18.05 -8.81
#